data_AF-A0AAW1JUQ3-F1
#
_entry.id   AF-A0AAW1JUQ3-F1
#
_cell.length_a   1.000
_cell.length_b   1.000
_cell.length_c   1.000
_cell.angle_alpha   90.00
_cell.angle_beta   90.00
_cell.angle_gamma   90.00
#
_symmetry.space_group_name_H-M   'P 1'
#
loop_
_entity.id
_entity.type
_entity.pdbx_description
1 polymer ?
#
loop_
_entity_poly.entity_id
_entity_poly.type
_entity_poly.pdbx_seq_one_letter_code
_entity_poly.pdbx_strand_id
1 'polypeptide(L)'
;MDLLEDLHDILDNDIVNYVNRNRRPYKTRSRYTTEDNFNKYDDTEFISRYRLSKETVFDLLRLIEHRLVHHSNRNNPIPPLQQHLITLRFYATGSFYITIGDFGVIHKSTVCKIIHKVTRAICTLRPRYVSRFPRVLGAVYGTHVCIQSPGGDNAELFRNRKGYFSINTQVIADANYVIRDIVGRWPGSAHDANIFENSSVKMGFENNEFGNGLLLRHDANIFENSSVKMGFENNEFGNGLLLRDSGYPKYNRGSPKQKKEEEDCDTEEFR
;
A
#
# COMPACT_ATOMS: atom_id res chain seq x y z
N MET A 1 -40.86 30.96 34.02
CA MET A 1 -39.61 31.60 34.45
C MET A 1 -38.52 30.56 34.21
N ASP A 2 -38.48 29.99 32.98
CA ASP A 2 -38.07 28.58 32.78
C ASP A 2 -37.11 28.43 31.58
N LEU A 3 -36.20 29.39 31.40
CA LEU A 3 -35.15 29.33 30.37
C LEU A 3 -33.75 29.49 30.95
N LEU A 4 -33.64 29.71 32.26
CA LEU A 4 -32.38 29.91 32.98
C LEU A 4 -31.97 28.69 33.83
N GLU A 5 -32.91 27.83 34.23
CA GLU A 5 -32.60 26.59 34.96
C GLU A 5 -32.08 25.49 34.01
N ASP A 6 -32.68 25.31 32.83
CA ASP A 6 -32.24 24.30 31.85
C ASP A 6 -30.83 24.55 31.30
N LEU A 7 -30.37 25.81 31.26
CA LEU A 7 -29.03 26.15 30.77
C LEU A 7 -27.94 25.84 31.80
N HIS A 8 -28.28 25.83 33.09
CA HIS A 8 -27.32 25.52 34.17
C HIS A 8 -27.02 24.01 34.20
N ASP A 9 -28.05 23.18 34.02
CA ASP A 9 -27.91 21.71 34.02
C ASP A 9 -27.18 21.16 32.79
N ILE A 10 -27.29 21.82 31.63
CA ILE A 10 -26.55 21.43 30.42
C ILE A 10 -25.07 21.77 30.55
N LEU A 11 -24.74 22.96 31.08
CA LEU A 11 -23.36 23.39 31.31
C LEU A 11 -22.67 22.54 32.38
N ASP A 12 -23.36 22.17 33.46
CA ASP A 12 -22.80 21.35 34.53
C ASP A 12 -22.52 19.91 34.07
N ASN A 13 -23.41 19.31 33.26
CA ASN A 13 -23.18 17.96 32.74
C ASN A 13 -22.00 17.90 31.74
N ASP A 14 -21.82 18.92 30.91
CA ASP A 14 -20.67 18.99 29.98
C ASP A 14 -19.35 19.29 30.71
N ILE A 15 -19.38 20.11 31.76
CA ILE A 15 -18.21 20.36 32.64
C ILE A 15 -17.84 19.08 33.40
N VAL A 16 -18.82 18.36 33.94
CA VAL A 16 -18.59 17.08 34.63
C VAL A 16 -18.05 16.02 33.67
N ASN A 17 -18.53 15.95 32.42
CA ASN A 17 -17.99 15.05 31.40
C ASN A 17 -16.58 15.47 30.91
N TYR A 18 -16.28 16.76 30.90
CA TYR A 18 -14.94 17.29 30.59
C TYR A 18 -13.94 16.97 31.70
N VAL A 19 -14.34 17.12 32.97
CA VAL A 19 -13.54 16.81 34.17
C VAL A 19 -13.41 15.29 34.37
N ASN A 20 -14.44 14.50 34.06
CA ASN A 20 -14.44 13.03 34.06
C ASN A 20 -13.91 12.42 32.76
N ARG A 21 -13.09 13.14 31.98
CA ARG A 21 -12.12 12.49 31.09
C ARG A 21 -11.04 11.82 31.93
N ASN A 22 -11.46 10.81 32.70
CA ASN A 22 -10.61 9.77 33.22
C ASN A 22 -9.70 9.39 32.07
N ARG A 23 -8.40 9.70 32.20
CA ARG A 23 -7.39 9.19 31.28
C ARG A 23 -7.70 7.71 31.15
N ARG A 24 -8.09 7.27 29.94
CA ARG A 24 -8.46 5.87 29.72
C ARG A 24 -7.38 5.04 30.40
N PRO A 25 -7.73 4.20 31.39
CA PRO A 25 -6.72 3.50 32.16
C PRO A 25 -5.81 2.78 31.17
N TYR A 26 -4.51 3.00 31.31
CA TYR A 26 -3.53 2.35 30.45
C TYR A 26 -3.67 0.85 30.68
N LYS A 27 -4.42 0.18 29.80
CA LYS A 27 -4.48 -1.28 29.81
C LYS A 27 -3.10 -1.75 29.43
N THR A 28 -2.36 -2.27 30.40
CA THR A 28 -1.11 -2.99 30.16
C THR A 28 -1.46 -4.20 29.31
N ARG A 29 -1.42 -4.06 27.97
CA ARG A 29 -1.50 -5.20 27.07
C ARG A 29 -0.31 -6.06 27.41
N SER A 30 -0.55 -7.21 28.03
CA SER A 30 0.55 -8.08 28.35
C SER A 30 1.19 -8.50 27.04
N ARG A 31 2.48 -8.16 26.87
CA ARG A 31 3.30 -8.62 25.75
C ARG A 31 3.74 -10.06 26.01
N TYR A 32 2.86 -10.89 26.57
CA TYR A 32 3.07 -12.33 26.60
C TYR A 32 3.09 -12.76 25.15
N THR A 33 4.29 -13.13 24.69
CA THR A 33 4.58 -13.86 23.45
C THR A 33 3.53 -13.61 22.39
N THR A 34 3.72 -12.54 21.60
CA THR A 34 3.15 -12.49 20.25
C THR A 34 3.24 -13.90 19.70
N GLU A 35 2.08 -14.50 19.39
CA GLU A 35 2.02 -15.83 18.80
C GLU A 35 3.13 -15.93 17.77
N ASP A 36 3.83 -17.06 17.74
CA ASP A 36 4.91 -17.31 16.80
C ASP A 36 4.31 -17.33 15.38
N ASN A 37 4.02 -16.14 14.85
CA ASN A 37 3.36 -15.92 13.57
C ASN A 37 4.22 -16.43 12.43
N PHE A 38 5.49 -16.73 12.71
CA PHE A 38 6.39 -17.34 11.77
C PHE A 38 6.15 -18.85 11.66
N ASN A 39 6.09 -19.55 12.80
CA ASN A 39 5.89 -21.01 12.84
C ASN A 39 4.42 -21.45 12.87
N LYS A 40 3.49 -20.53 13.14
CA LYS A 40 2.05 -20.79 13.17
C LYS A 40 1.48 -21.21 11.81
N TYR A 41 2.00 -20.64 10.73
CA TYR A 41 1.47 -20.83 9.38
C TYR A 41 2.34 -21.81 8.60
N ASP A 42 1.73 -22.63 7.73
CA ASP A 42 2.49 -23.34 6.70
C ASP A 42 3.02 -22.36 5.63
N ASP A 43 3.85 -22.82 4.71
CA ASP A 43 4.50 -21.95 3.72
C ASP A 43 3.51 -21.32 2.73
N THR A 44 2.45 -22.04 2.36
CA THR A 44 1.43 -21.53 1.43
C THR A 44 0.63 -20.42 2.09
N GLU A 45 0.23 -20.66 3.33
CA GLU A 45 -0.50 -19.72 4.16
C GLU A 45 0.33 -18.49 4.51
N PHE A 46 1.63 -18.69 4.75
CA PHE A 46 2.60 -17.63 5.00
C PHE A 46 2.77 -16.73 3.76
N ILE A 47 2.98 -17.33 2.58
CA ILE A 47 3.10 -16.57 1.31
C ILE A 47 1.83 -15.78 1.04
N SER A 48 0.64 -16.36 1.23
CA SER A 48 -0.63 -15.64 1.07
C SER A 48 -0.73 -14.40 1.98
N ARG A 49 -0.15 -14.46 3.19
CA ARG A 49 -0.23 -13.38 4.19
C ARG A 49 0.85 -12.32 4.07
N TYR A 50 2.06 -12.72 3.69
CA TYR A 50 3.25 -11.85 3.69
C TYR A 50 3.80 -11.59 2.29
N ARG A 51 3.30 -12.29 1.25
CA ARG A 51 3.74 -12.25 -0.16
C ARG A 51 5.22 -12.59 -0.36
N LEU A 52 5.83 -13.24 0.62
CA LEU A 52 7.23 -13.68 0.61
C LEU A 52 7.32 -15.06 1.24
N SER A 53 8.29 -15.86 0.81
CA SER A 53 8.59 -17.13 1.46
C SER A 53 9.25 -16.91 2.82
N LYS A 54 9.09 -17.86 3.74
CA LYS A 54 9.76 -17.85 5.05
C LYS A 54 11.28 -17.70 4.93
N GLU A 55 11.88 -18.37 3.96
CA GLU A 55 13.30 -18.27 3.64
C GLU A 55 13.69 -16.83 3.27
N THR A 56 12.94 -16.21 2.35
CA THR A 56 13.21 -14.81 1.93
C THR A 56 13.11 -13.84 3.09
N VAL A 57 12.15 -14.05 4.00
CA VAL A 57 12.01 -13.24 5.21
C VAL A 57 13.22 -13.38 6.12
N PHE A 58 13.72 -14.60 6.32
CA PHE A 58 14.92 -14.83 7.12
C PHE A 58 16.17 -14.22 6.49
N ASP A 59 16.36 -14.40 5.19
CA ASP A 59 17.52 -13.85 4.49
C ASP A 59 17.52 -12.32 4.51
N LEU A 60 16.35 -11.70 4.32
CA LEU A 60 16.22 -10.25 4.46
C LEU A 60 16.46 -9.81 5.92
N LEU A 61 15.94 -10.55 6.91
CA LEU A 61 16.15 -10.24 8.32
C LEU A 61 17.64 -10.25 8.66
N ARG A 62 18.40 -11.27 8.24
CA ARG A 62 19.86 -11.36 8.47
C ARG A 62 20.61 -10.12 8.01
N LEU A 63 20.17 -9.49 6.93
CA LEU A 63 20.80 -8.28 6.38
C LEU A 63 20.51 -7.02 7.21
N ILE A 64 19.38 -6.96 7.92
CA ILE A 64 18.92 -5.74 8.60
C ILE A 64 18.85 -5.85 10.12
N GLU A 65 18.99 -7.05 10.68
CA GLU A 65 18.77 -7.36 12.10
C GLU A 65 19.57 -6.45 13.04
N HIS A 66 20.85 -6.21 12.72
CA HIS A 66 21.72 -5.32 13.49
C HIS A 66 21.16 -3.89 13.69
N ARG A 67 20.25 -3.44 12.81
CA ARG A 67 19.58 -2.12 12.91
C ARG A 67 18.26 -2.18 13.68
N LEU A 68 17.74 -3.38 13.94
CA LEU A 68 16.45 -3.61 14.61
C LEU A 68 16.59 -3.96 16.09
N VAL A 69 17.74 -4.48 16.51
CA VAL A 69 18.04 -4.79 17.91
C VAL A 69 17.96 -3.52 18.78
N HIS A 70 17.45 -3.67 19.99
CA HIS A 70 17.46 -2.62 21.01
C HIS A 70 18.62 -2.85 21.98
N HIS A 71 19.40 -1.79 22.26
CA HIS A 71 20.52 -1.83 23.19
C HIS A 71 20.09 -1.91 24.67
N SER A 72 18.79 -1.80 24.94
CA SER A 72 18.22 -1.79 26.29
C SER A 72 17.03 -2.74 26.35
N ASN A 73 17.00 -3.58 27.39
CA ASN A 73 15.86 -4.46 27.69
C ASN A 73 14.74 -3.73 28.48
N ARG A 74 14.85 -2.40 28.65
CA ARG A 74 13.79 -1.62 29.30
C ARG A 74 12.49 -1.76 28.51
N ASN A 75 11.41 -2.08 29.21
CA ASN A 75 10.05 -2.23 28.67
C ASN A 75 9.86 -3.37 27.66
N ASN A 76 10.58 -4.51 27.77
CA ASN A 76 10.39 -5.71 26.94
C ASN A 76 10.31 -5.40 25.42
N PRO A 77 11.44 -5.05 24.78
CA PRO A 77 11.48 -4.63 23.38
C PRO A 77 10.97 -5.73 22.45
N ILE A 78 10.28 -5.33 21.37
CA ILE A 78 9.74 -6.27 20.38
C ILE A 78 10.92 -6.88 19.59
N PRO A 79 11.03 -8.22 19.47
CA PRO A 79 12.14 -8.87 18.77
C PRO A 79 12.28 -8.43 17.29
N PRO A 80 13.50 -8.44 16.71
CA PRO A 80 13.73 -8.08 15.31
C PRO A 80 12.84 -8.81 14.29
N LEU A 81 12.69 -10.14 14.44
CA LEU A 81 11.80 -10.94 13.57
C LEU A 81 10.35 -10.45 13.66
N GLN A 82 9.84 -10.18 14.85
CA GLN A 82 8.47 -9.68 15.02
C GLN A 82 8.29 -8.27 14.45
N GLN A 83 9.27 -7.37 14.64
CA GLN A 83 9.28 -6.06 13.99
C GLN A 83 9.21 -6.20 12.46
N HIS A 84 9.98 -7.15 11.91
CA HIS A 84 10.04 -7.45 10.49
C HIS A 84 8.69 -7.95 9.97
N LEU A 85 8.09 -8.96 10.62
CA LEU A 85 6.80 -9.53 10.23
C LEU A 85 5.66 -8.50 10.28
N ILE A 86 5.61 -7.64 11.29
CA ILE A 86 4.65 -6.53 11.38
C ILE A 86 4.74 -5.63 10.14
N THR A 87 5.97 -5.31 9.73
CA THR A 87 6.21 -4.43 8.59
C THR A 87 5.85 -5.10 7.27
N LEU A 88 6.23 -6.37 7.07
CA LEU A 88 5.84 -7.13 5.89
C LEU A 88 4.33 -7.33 5.79
N ARG A 89 3.66 -7.56 6.92
CA ARG A 89 2.20 -7.67 6.95
C ARG A 89 1.54 -6.37 6.50
N PHE A 90 2.08 -5.23 6.91
CA PHE A 90 1.63 -3.92 6.42
C PHE A 90 1.84 -3.77 4.90
N TYR A 91 3.01 -4.14 4.37
CA TYR A 91 3.26 -4.08 2.92
C TYR A 91 2.36 -5.01 2.10
N ALA A 92 2.13 -6.23 2.58
CA ALA A 92 1.31 -7.22 1.87
C ALA A 92 -0.17 -6.84 1.80
N THR A 93 -0.66 -6.07 2.78
CA THR A 93 -2.09 -5.75 2.92
C THR A 93 -2.44 -4.29 2.63
N GLY A 94 -1.49 -3.36 2.80
CA GLY A 94 -1.77 -1.92 2.77
C GLY A 94 -2.76 -1.47 3.85
N SER A 95 -2.95 -2.25 4.91
CA SER A 95 -4.00 -2.03 5.93
C SER A 95 -3.65 -0.92 6.93
N PHE A 96 -4.60 -0.55 7.77
CA PHE A 96 -4.42 0.47 8.80
C PHE A 96 -3.56 -0.02 9.97
N TYR A 97 -2.84 0.89 10.63
CA TYR A 97 -1.97 0.55 11.76
C TYR A 97 -2.71 -0.07 12.96
N ILE A 98 -4.01 0.19 13.11
CA ILE A 98 -4.83 -0.44 14.16
C ILE A 98 -5.00 -1.92 13.85
N THR A 99 -5.40 -2.27 12.63
CA THR A 99 -5.56 -3.66 12.18
C THR A 99 -4.26 -4.45 12.30
N ILE A 100 -3.14 -3.85 11.91
CA ILE A 100 -1.81 -4.46 12.09
C ILE A 100 -1.45 -4.58 13.58
N GLY A 101 -1.82 -3.58 14.38
CA GLY A 101 -1.63 -3.58 15.82
C GLY A 101 -2.40 -4.68 16.51
N ASP A 102 -3.64 -4.93 16.12
CA ASP A 102 -4.47 -6.00 16.69
C ASP A 102 -3.94 -7.39 16.30
N PHE A 103 -3.41 -7.55 15.08
CA PHE A 103 -2.70 -8.76 14.66
C PHE A 103 -1.48 -9.07 15.55
N GLY A 104 -0.72 -8.04 15.94
CA GLY A 104 0.47 -8.18 16.77
C GLY A 104 0.25 -7.94 18.27
N VAL A 105 -0.98 -7.68 18.72
CA VAL A 105 -1.31 -7.19 20.08
C VAL A 105 -0.46 -5.97 20.50
N ILE A 106 -0.17 -5.09 19.54
CA ILE A 106 0.69 -3.91 19.69
C ILE A 106 -0.14 -2.65 19.47
N HIS A 107 0.16 -1.58 20.20
CA HIS A 107 -0.53 -0.31 20.00
C HIS A 107 -0.16 0.32 18.65
N LYS A 108 -1.12 0.95 17.96
CA LYS A 108 -0.94 1.56 16.63
C LYS A 108 0.27 2.49 16.52
N SER A 109 0.60 3.22 17.59
CA SER A 109 1.76 4.13 17.62
C SER A 109 3.08 3.36 17.55
N THR A 110 3.14 2.19 18.18
CA THR A 110 4.33 1.33 18.16
C THR A 110 4.46 0.64 16.81
N VAL A 111 3.35 0.20 16.20
CA VAL A 111 3.33 -0.30 14.82
C VAL A 111 3.90 0.74 13.86
N CYS A 112 3.41 1.98 13.93
CA CYS A 112 3.93 3.08 13.11
C CYS A 112 5.45 3.25 13.24
N LYS A 113 5.97 3.29 14.48
CA LYS A 113 7.42 3.40 14.73
C LYS A 113 8.21 2.20 14.17
N ILE A 114 7.69 0.99 14.34
CA ILE A 114 8.30 -0.25 13.83
C ILE A 114 8.38 -0.22 12.30
N ILE A 115 7.27 0.09 11.63
CA ILE A 115 7.22 0.17 10.17
C ILE A 115 8.29 1.14 9.69
N HIS A 116 8.32 2.38 10.18
CA HIS A 116 9.34 3.36 9.78
C HIS A 116 10.77 2.88 10.02
N LYS A 117 11.04 2.24 11.17
CA LYS A 117 12.37 1.73 11.51
C LYS A 117 12.80 0.61 10.55
N VAL A 118 11.94 -0.37 10.31
CA VAL A 118 12.22 -1.50 9.42
C VAL A 118 12.29 -1.05 7.97
N THR A 119 11.38 -0.18 7.51
CA THR A 119 11.43 0.44 6.17
C THR A 119 12.78 1.10 5.93
N ARG A 120 13.22 1.97 6.86
CA ARG A 120 14.53 2.63 6.73
C ARG A 120 15.69 1.64 6.68
N ALA A 121 15.64 0.58 7.49
CA ALA A 121 16.66 -0.45 7.48
C ALA A 121 16.71 -1.20 6.14
N ILE A 122 15.56 -1.62 5.59
CA ILE A 122 15.46 -2.24 4.26
C ILE A 122 15.98 -1.29 3.18
N CYS A 123 15.62 0.00 3.22
CA CYS A 123 16.10 1.00 2.26
C CYS A 123 17.63 1.14 2.25
N THR A 124 18.34 0.80 3.33
CA THR A 124 19.81 0.80 3.31
C THR A 124 20.41 -0.23 2.37
N LEU A 125 19.66 -1.28 2.03
CA LEU A 125 20.08 -2.32 1.08
C LEU A 125 19.94 -1.87 -0.39
N ARG A 126 19.35 -0.70 -0.65
CA ARG A 126 19.13 -0.16 -1.99
C ARG A 126 20.37 -0.23 -2.90
N PRO A 127 21.60 0.15 -2.47
CA PRO A 127 22.77 0.10 -3.35
C PRO A 127 23.12 -1.32 -3.84
N ARG A 128 22.65 -2.35 -3.13
CA ARG A 128 22.89 -3.75 -3.50
C ARG A 128 21.88 -4.27 -4.52
N TYR A 129 20.63 -3.81 -4.43
CA TYR A 129 19.51 -4.40 -5.19
C TYR A 129 18.88 -3.47 -6.23
N VAL A 130 18.91 -2.16 -6.04
CA VAL A 130 18.21 -1.18 -6.91
C VAL A 130 19.18 -0.40 -7.80
N SER A 131 20.38 -0.06 -7.33
CA SER A 131 21.34 0.70 -8.16
C SER A 131 22.07 -0.14 -9.22
N ARG A 132 21.64 -1.38 -9.46
CA ARG A 132 22.18 -2.27 -10.50
C ARG A 132 21.37 -2.26 -11.80
N PHE A 133 20.39 -1.35 -11.92
CA PHE A 133 19.62 -1.15 -13.15
C PHE A 133 20.11 0.13 -13.85
N PRO A 134 21.19 0.06 -14.66
CA PRO A 134 21.71 1.23 -15.37
C PRO A 134 20.62 1.82 -16.27
N ARG A 135 20.62 3.15 -16.39
CA ARG A 135 19.66 3.94 -17.19
C ARG A 135 18.22 3.96 -16.68
N VAL A 136 17.88 3.25 -15.60
CA VAL A 136 16.54 3.36 -15.00
C VAL A 136 16.39 4.72 -14.32
N LEU A 137 15.47 5.52 -14.84
CA LEU A 137 15.12 6.85 -14.33
C LEU A 137 14.13 6.78 -13.16
N GLY A 138 13.32 5.73 -13.11
CA GLY A 138 12.37 5.51 -12.03
C GLY A 138 11.40 4.37 -12.31
N ALA A 139 10.53 4.13 -11.35
CA ALA A 139 9.42 3.19 -11.46
C ALA A 139 8.09 3.96 -11.57
N VAL A 140 7.27 3.55 -12.53
CA VAL A 140 5.90 4.03 -12.78
C VAL A 140 4.93 3.15 -12.01
N TYR A 141 4.03 3.78 -11.27
CA TYR A 141 2.98 3.11 -10.52
C TYR A 141 1.65 3.82 -10.68
N GLY A 142 0.59 3.07 -10.99
CA GLY A 142 -0.79 3.56 -10.99
C GLY A 142 -1.45 3.27 -9.64
N THR A 143 -2.10 4.27 -9.05
CA THR A 143 -2.82 4.13 -7.78
C THR A 143 -4.18 4.83 -7.83
N HIS A 144 -5.17 4.29 -7.13
CA HIS A 144 -6.50 4.87 -7.04
C HIS A 144 -6.65 5.67 -5.75
N VAL A 145 -6.88 6.97 -5.87
CA VAL A 145 -7.24 7.84 -4.75
C VAL A 145 -8.76 7.82 -4.60
N CYS A 146 -9.27 7.25 -3.51
CA CYS A 146 -10.71 7.17 -3.25
C CYS A 146 -11.34 8.56 -3.21
N ILE A 147 -12.52 8.69 -3.81
CA ILE A 147 -13.36 9.90 -3.72
C ILE A 147 -14.80 9.50 -3.36
N GLN A 148 -15.57 10.48 -2.90
CA GLN A 148 -17.03 10.34 -2.87
C GLN A 148 -17.57 10.28 -4.31
N SER A 149 -18.77 9.72 -4.48
CA SER A 149 -19.43 9.76 -5.79
C SER A 149 -19.52 11.22 -6.25
N PRO A 150 -19.00 11.56 -7.45
CA PRO A 150 -19.10 12.92 -7.95
C PRO A 150 -20.54 13.28 -8.38
N GLY A 151 -21.46 12.30 -8.43
CA GLY A 151 -22.84 12.50 -8.85
C GLY A 151 -22.99 12.79 -10.35
N GLY A 152 -24.26 12.89 -10.79
CA GLY A 152 -24.62 13.15 -12.18
C GLY A 152 -24.35 11.99 -13.15
N ASP A 153 -24.64 12.24 -14.42
CA ASP A 153 -24.62 11.21 -15.48
C ASP A 153 -23.23 10.59 -15.71
N ASN A 154 -22.18 11.28 -15.30
CA ASN A 154 -20.78 10.88 -15.51
C ASN A 154 -20.15 10.20 -14.28
N ALA A 155 -20.90 9.96 -13.20
CA ALA A 155 -20.34 9.39 -11.97
C ALA A 155 -19.64 8.03 -12.19
N GLU A 156 -20.20 7.20 -13.06
CA GLU A 156 -19.68 5.88 -13.37
C GLU A 156 -18.30 5.90 -14.04
N LEU A 157 -17.90 7.01 -14.68
CA LEU A 157 -16.53 7.17 -15.18
C LEU A 157 -15.51 7.08 -14.05
N PHE A 158 -15.88 7.52 -12.84
CA PHE A 158 -14.98 7.50 -11.70
C PHE A 158 -14.98 6.16 -10.96
N ARG A 159 -15.87 5.22 -11.31
CA ARG A 159 -15.88 3.90 -10.71
C ARG A 159 -14.74 3.04 -11.26
N ASN A 160 -13.90 2.51 -10.38
CA ASN A 160 -12.81 1.63 -10.77
C ASN A 160 -13.25 0.15 -10.85
N ARG A 161 -12.33 -0.70 -11.30
CA ARG A 161 -12.54 -2.16 -11.42
C ARG A 161 -12.79 -2.87 -10.07
N LYS A 162 -12.52 -2.20 -8.94
CA LYS A 162 -12.80 -2.69 -7.58
C LYS A 162 -14.15 -2.19 -7.04
N GLY A 163 -14.93 -1.46 -7.84
CA GLY A 163 -16.30 -1.06 -7.53
C GLY A 163 -16.46 0.24 -6.76
N TYR A 164 -15.39 0.95 -6.41
CA TYR A 164 -15.46 2.24 -5.70
C TYR A 164 -15.06 3.42 -6.59
N PHE A 165 -15.53 4.63 -6.24
CA PHE A 165 -15.20 5.86 -6.96
C PHE A 165 -13.79 6.34 -6.61
N SER A 166 -13.01 6.69 -7.62
CA SER A 166 -11.62 7.10 -7.44
C SER A 166 -11.11 8.01 -8.55
N ILE A 167 -10.01 8.69 -8.27
CA ILE A 167 -9.12 9.29 -9.26
C ILE A 167 -7.96 8.33 -9.48
N ASN A 168 -7.79 7.83 -10.71
CA ASN A 168 -6.61 7.05 -11.06
C ASN A 168 -5.43 8.02 -11.22
N THR A 169 -4.37 7.76 -10.48
CA THR A 169 -3.20 8.61 -10.34
C THR A 169 -1.95 7.84 -10.72
N GLN A 170 -1.22 8.30 -11.72
CA GLN A 170 0.12 7.80 -12.02
C GLN A 170 1.13 8.55 -11.15
N VAL A 171 2.11 7.82 -10.62
CA VAL A 171 3.27 8.37 -9.91
C VAL A 171 4.54 7.74 -10.46
N ILE A 172 5.58 8.55 -10.67
CA ILE A 172 6.92 8.09 -11.01
C ILE A 172 7.86 8.45 -9.88
N ALA A 173 8.59 7.47 -9.35
CA ALA A 173 9.59 7.69 -8.32
C ALA A 173 10.95 7.12 -8.73
N ASP A 174 12.02 7.83 -8.43
CA ASP A 174 13.38 7.37 -8.69
C ASP A 174 13.92 6.46 -7.56
N ALA A 175 15.11 5.91 -7.76
CA ALA A 175 15.79 5.10 -6.74
C ALA A 175 16.12 5.90 -5.46
N ASN A 176 16.12 7.23 -5.51
CA ASN A 176 16.33 8.11 -4.36
C ASN A 176 15.05 8.41 -3.57
N TYR A 177 13.95 7.71 -3.86
CA TYR A 177 12.65 7.92 -3.23
C TYR A 177 12.09 9.32 -3.53
N VAL A 178 12.56 9.95 -4.61
CA VAL A 178 12.07 11.25 -5.06
C VAL A 178 10.98 11.01 -6.08
N ILE A 179 9.80 11.58 -5.84
CA ILE A 179 8.73 11.64 -6.84
C ILE A 179 9.21 12.55 -7.97
N ARG A 180 9.31 11.98 -9.16
CA ARG A 180 9.75 12.66 -10.38
C ARG A 180 8.58 13.25 -11.17
N ASP A 181 7.42 12.58 -11.10
CA ASP A 181 6.21 13.00 -11.80
C ASP A 181 4.96 12.46 -11.11
N ILE A 182 3.85 13.19 -11.22
CA ILE A 182 2.53 12.78 -10.74
C ILE A 182 1.43 13.26 -11.68
N VAL A 183 0.55 12.34 -12.09
CA VAL A 183 -0.61 12.64 -12.94
C VAL A 183 -1.88 12.14 -12.25
N GLY A 184 -2.54 13.03 -11.51
CA GLY A 184 -3.74 12.74 -10.70
C GLY A 184 -5.04 13.33 -11.28
N ARG A 185 -5.23 13.26 -12.59
CA ARG A 185 -6.37 13.90 -13.28
C ARG A 185 -7.33 12.93 -13.98
N TRP A 186 -7.09 11.63 -13.85
CA TRP A 186 -7.83 10.63 -14.61
C TRP A 186 -8.93 9.98 -13.78
N PRO A 187 -10.10 9.71 -14.39
CA PRO A 187 -11.20 9.08 -13.68
C PRO A 187 -10.87 7.62 -13.35
N GLY A 188 -11.47 7.07 -12.30
CA GLY A 188 -11.15 5.73 -11.77
C GLY A 188 -11.35 4.57 -12.76
N SER A 189 -12.16 4.72 -13.80
CA SER A 189 -12.29 3.72 -14.87
C SER A 189 -11.08 3.69 -15.83
N ALA A 190 -10.28 4.77 -15.88
CA ALA A 190 -9.17 4.90 -16.81
C ALA A 190 -8.08 3.87 -16.55
N HIS A 191 -7.48 3.36 -17.62
CA HIS A 191 -6.34 2.43 -17.54
C HIS A 191 -5.03 3.20 -17.45
N ASP A 192 -4.11 2.73 -16.61
CA ASP A 192 -2.78 3.32 -16.43
C ASP A 192 -2.02 3.55 -17.75
N ALA A 193 -2.20 2.67 -18.74
CA ALA A 193 -1.58 2.83 -20.05
C ALA A 193 -2.04 4.12 -20.75
N ASN A 194 -3.32 4.46 -20.62
CA ASN A 194 -3.87 5.70 -21.18
C ASN A 194 -3.34 6.91 -20.42
N ILE A 195 -3.14 6.79 -19.10
CA ILE A 195 -2.54 7.86 -18.28
C ILE A 195 -1.11 8.12 -18.74
N PHE A 196 -0.32 7.07 -18.93
CA PHE A 196 1.05 7.17 -19.40
C PHE A 196 1.09 7.79 -20.80
N GLU A 197 0.29 7.30 -21.74
CA GLU A 197 0.25 7.80 -23.13
C GLU A 197 -0.05 9.30 -23.20
N ASN A 198 -0.81 9.82 -22.24
CA ASN A 198 -1.20 11.22 -22.16
C ASN A 198 -0.45 12.00 -21.05
N SER A 199 0.74 11.53 -20.65
CA SER A 199 1.58 12.18 -19.65
C SER A 199 2.66 13.04 -20.29
N SER A 200 3.11 14.08 -19.57
CA SER A 200 4.28 14.89 -19.96
C SER A 200 5.54 14.03 -20.10
N VAL A 201 5.67 13.00 -19.26
CA VAL A 201 6.81 12.09 -19.30
C VAL A 201 6.86 11.30 -20.61
N LYS A 202 5.71 10.81 -21.10
CA LYS A 202 5.64 10.17 -22.42
C LYS A 202 6.09 11.10 -23.55
N MET A 203 5.62 12.34 -23.53
CA MET A 203 6.05 13.37 -24.49
C MET A 203 7.57 13.61 -24.41
N GLY A 204 8.14 13.68 -23.20
CA GLY A 204 9.58 13.83 -23.03
C GLY A 204 10.40 12.66 -23.58
N PHE A 205 9.87 11.42 -23.50
CA PHE A 205 10.50 10.26 -24.17
C PHE A 205 10.44 10.38 -25.69
N GLU A 206 9.33 10.84 -26.25
CA GLU A 206 9.17 11.04 -27.70
C GLU A 206 10.06 12.16 -28.24
N ASN A 207 10.26 13.20 -27.44
CA ASN A 207 11.18 14.30 -27.73
C ASN A 207 12.66 13.96 -27.45
N ASN A 208 12.96 12.73 -27.02
CA ASN A 208 14.31 12.27 -26.67
C ASN A 208 14.97 13.10 -25.53
N GLU A 209 14.18 13.71 -24.64
CA GLU A 209 14.67 14.50 -23.50
C GLU A 209 15.41 13.63 -22.47
N PHE A 210 15.06 12.34 -22.42
CA PHE A 210 15.59 11.36 -21.48
C PHE A 210 16.68 10.45 -22.07
N GLY A 211 17.05 10.66 -23.35
CA GLY A 211 18.01 9.83 -24.05
C GLY A 211 17.67 8.34 -23.99
N ASN A 212 18.65 7.51 -23.62
CA ASN A 212 18.48 6.06 -23.47
C ASN A 212 17.95 5.63 -22.08
N GLY A 213 17.31 6.54 -21.35
CA GLY A 213 16.68 6.27 -20.06
C GLY A 213 15.55 5.25 -20.14
N LEU A 214 15.28 4.58 -19.03
CA LEU A 214 14.24 3.54 -18.91
C LEU A 214 13.33 3.83 -17.72
N LEU A 215 12.05 3.49 -17.87
CA LEU A 215 11.10 3.43 -16.77
C LEU A 215 10.68 1.99 -16.51
N LEU A 216 10.64 1.62 -15.23
CA LEU A 216 10.15 0.31 -14.80
C LEU A 216 8.66 0.37 -14.46
N ARG A 217 7.90 -0.68 -14.73
CA ARG A 217 6.51 -0.80 -14.33
C ARG A 217 6.23 -2.20 -13.78
N HIS A 218 5.36 -2.28 -12.77
CA HIS A 218 4.87 -3.55 -12.25
C HIS A 218 3.71 -4.08 -13.12
N ASP A 219 4.04 -4.67 -14.27
CA ASP A 219 3.30 -5.73 -14.98
C ASP A 219 3.95 -5.95 -16.36
N ALA A 220 3.93 -7.21 -16.83
CA ALA A 220 4.77 -7.84 -17.86
C ALA A 220 4.75 -7.29 -19.31
N ASN A 221 4.33 -6.05 -19.55
CA ASN A 221 4.42 -5.40 -20.86
C ASN A 221 5.28 -4.15 -20.76
N ILE A 222 6.56 -4.30 -21.12
CA ILE A 222 7.42 -3.18 -21.51
C ILE A 222 6.70 -2.49 -22.67
N PHE A 223 6.52 -1.17 -22.59
CA PHE A 223 6.10 -0.37 -23.75
C PHE A 223 7.24 -0.40 -24.77
N GLU A 224 7.28 -1.43 -25.61
CA GLU A 224 7.97 -1.42 -26.89
C GLU A 224 7.18 -0.51 -27.83
N ASN A 225 7.31 0.80 -27.67
CA ASN A 225 7.11 1.66 -28.83
C ASN A 225 8.35 1.53 -29.69
N SER A 226 8.11 1.36 -30.98
CA SER A 226 8.99 0.95 -32.09
C SER A 226 10.21 1.85 -32.38
N SER A 227 10.70 2.58 -31.39
CA SER A 227 12.01 3.27 -31.38
C SER A 227 12.77 3.13 -30.05
N VAL A 228 12.20 2.43 -29.05
CA VAL A 228 12.88 2.03 -27.81
C VAL A 228 13.28 0.56 -27.95
N LYS A 229 14.37 0.30 -28.66
CA LYS A 229 14.95 -1.04 -28.74
C LYS A 229 15.66 -1.36 -27.42
N MET A 230 15.22 -2.43 -26.77
CA MET A 230 16.05 -3.16 -25.82
C MET A 230 17.33 -3.61 -26.54
N GLY A 231 18.46 -3.11 -26.08
CA GLY A 231 19.79 -3.62 -26.39
C GLY A 231 20.46 -4.07 -25.11
N PHE A 232 20.35 -5.36 -24.80
CA PHE A 232 21.51 -6.10 -24.33
C PHE A 232 22.14 -6.67 -25.59
N GLU A 233 23.18 -6.02 -26.12
CA GLU A 233 24.00 -6.69 -27.12
C GLU A 233 25.05 -7.54 -26.42
N ASN A 234 24.97 -8.83 -26.73
CA ASN A 234 26.00 -9.87 -26.73
C ASN A 234 26.43 -10.38 -25.34
N ASN A 235 26.13 -11.62 -24.95
CA ASN A 235 26.38 -12.84 -25.72
C ASN A 235 25.20 -13.84 -25.70
N GLU A 236 24.67 -14.08 -26.90
CA GLU A 236 24.46 -15.38 -27.54
C GLU A 236 23.88 -16.55 -26.72
N PHE A 237 22.64 -16.88 -27.11
CA PHE A 237 21.87 -18.13 -26.95
C PHE A 237 21.34 -18.54 -25.57
N GLY A 238 20.02 -18.34 -25.39
CA GLY A 238 19.23 -19.10 -24.44
C GLY A 238 17.97 -18.37 -23.93
N ASN A 239 16.81 -18.78 -24.44
CA ASN A 239 15.46 -18.43 -24.01
C ASN A 239 15.27 -17.96 -22.54
N GLY A 240 14.87 -16.69 -22.36
CA GLY A 240 13.91 -16.20 -21.35
C GLY A 240 14.32 -16.06 -19.87
N LEU A 241 13.89 -14.96 -19.23
CA LEU A 241 13.23 -15.05 -17.92
C LEU A 241 12.30 -13.85 -17.67
N LEU A 242 11.02 -14.06 -17.97
CA LEU A 242 9.91 -13.37 -17.31
C LEU A 242 9.78 -14.00 -15.91
N LEU A 243 9.91 -13.20 -14.85
CA LEU A 243 9.36 -13.61 -13.55
C LEU A 243 7.84 -13.52 -13.67
N ARG A 244 7.21 -14.65 -14.03
CA ARG A 244 5.79 -14.90 -13.80
C ARG A 244 5.57 -14.90 -12.29
N ASP A 245 4.56 -14.16 -11.84
CA ASP A 245 3.80 -14.60 -10.67
C ASP A 245 2.47 -15.18 -11.16
N SER A 246 2.26 -16.46 -10.86
CA SER A 246 1.02 -17.19 -11.14
C SER A 246 0.00 -16.83 -10.07
N GLY A 247 -0.87 -15.87 -10.33
CA GLY A 247 -1.81 -15.44 -9.27
C GLY A 247 -3.08 -14.69 -9.67
N TYR A 248 -3.31 -14.38 -10.94
CA TYR A 248 -4.57 -13.77 -11.35
C TYR A 248 -5.33 -14.68 -12.32
N PRO A 249 -6.49 -15.25 -11.91
CA PRO A 249 -7.32 -16.00 -12.84
C PRO A 249 -7.74 -15.09 -14.00
N LYS A 250 -7.58 -15.60 -15.22
CA LYS A 250 -8.12 -14.98 -16.43
C LYS A 250 -9.63 -14.85 -16.25
N TYR A 251 -10.13 -13.63 -16.12
CA TYR A 251 -11.57 -13.39 -16.26
C TYR A 251 -11.95 -13.60 -17.73
N ASN A 252 -12.60 -14.72 -18.01
CA ASN A 252 -13.34 -14.92 -19.25
C ASN A 252 -14.37 -13.80 -19.36
N ARG A 253 -14.36 -13.08 -20.49
CA ARG A 253 -15.44 -12.17 -20.86
C ARG A 253 -16.69 -13.02 -21.13
N GLY A 254 -17.53 -13.16 -20.12
CA GLY A 254 -18.89 -13.65 -20.25
C GLY A 254 -19.81 -12.49 -20.64
N SER A 255 -20.60 -12.71 -21.68
CA SER A 255 -21.67 -11.87 -22.23
C SER A 255 -22.65 -11.34 -21.15
N PRO A 256 -23.41 -10.26 -21.42
CA PRO A 256 -24.18 -9.54 -20.42
C PRO A 256 -25.31 -10.40 -19.84
N LYS A 257 -25.31 -10.60 -18.52
CA LYS A 257 -26.44 -11.21 -17.82
C LYS A 257 -27.48 -10.15 -17.48
N GLN A 258 -28.72 -10.52 -17.80
CA GLN A 258 -29.97 -9.78 -17.65
C GLN A 258 -30.29 -9.41 -16.19
N LYS A 259 -31.15 -8.39 -16.09
CA LYS A 259 -31.87 -7.86 -14.92
C LYS A 259 -32.19 -8.90 -13.82
N LYS A 260 -31.97 -8.49 -12.56
CA LYS A 260 -32.79 -8.80 -11.38
C LYS A 260 -32.95 -7.46 -10.66
N GLU A 261 -34.09 -6.79 -10.81
CA GLU A 261 -35.28 -6.88 -9.95
C GLU A 261 -34.98 -6.53 -8.48
N GLU A 262 -35.81 -5.60 -7.99
CA GLU A 262 -35.72 -4.82 -6.77
C GLU A 262 -35.75 -5.69 -5.51
N GLU A 263 -34.98 -5.30 -4.50
CA GLU A 263 -35.38 -5.45 -3.11
C GLU A 263 -35.06 -4.15 -2.39
N ASP A 264 -36.13 -3.52 -1.91
CA ASP A 264 -36.17 -2.31 -1.10
C ASP A 264 -35.27 -2.43 0.14
N CYS A 265 -34.56 -1.36 0.47
CA CYS A 265 -34.01 -1.15 1.80
C CYS A 265 -34.43 0.23 2.28
N ASP A 266 -35.25 0.18 3.31
CA ASP A 266 -35.91 1.27 4.00
C ASP A 266 -34.97 2.45 4.28
N THR A 267 -35.40 3.62 3.82
CA THR A 267 -35.01 4.91 4.38
C THR A 267 -35.80 5.13 5.68
N GLU A 268 -35.19 4.88 6.83
CA GLU A 268 -35.64 5.53 8.06
C GLU A 268 -35.01 6.94 8.15
N GLU A 269 -35.88 7.93 7.99
CA GLU A 269 -35.69 9.32 8.40
C GLU A 269 -35.38 9.39 9.90
N PHE A 270 -34.29 10.06 10.27
CA PHE A 270 -34.21 10.69 11.58
C PHE A 270 -34.39 12.19 11.42
N ARG A 271 -35.58 12.65 11.82
CA ARG A 271 -35.80 14.00 12.38
C ARG A 271 -35.02 14.16 13.67
#